data_AF-A0A7C4WT80-F1
#
_entry.id   AF-A0A7C4WT80-F1
#
_cell.length_a   1.000
_cell.length_b   1.000
_cell.length_c   1.000
_cell.angle_alpha   90.00
_cell.angle_beta   90.00
_cell.angle_gamma   90.00
#
_symmetry.space_group_name_H-M   'P 1'
#
loop_
_entity.id
_entity.type
_entity.pdbx_description
1 polymer ?
#
loop_
_entity_poly.entity_id
_entity_poly.type
_entity_poly.pdbx_seq_one_letter_code
_entity_poly.pdbx_strand_id
1 'polypeptide(L)'
;MAKLNRRKGYLIKSRLQSRYLRVILLAITLPTLLFSFCLYYLIFYLMAEQLGIPESIAYNILPVLRKINIILLCGMPIIVFLLILWGLVISHRIAGPEYRLEKELEKIAQGDLSLRIKFRKKDELAGIARGINKVLDKIQGKS
;
A
#
# COMPACT_ATOMS: atom_id res chain seq x y z
N MET A 1 -33.27 26.78 0.47
CA MET A 1 -32.11 26.53 1.36
C MET A 1 -31.53 25.15 1.03
N ALA A 2 -30.37 25.09 0.38
CA ALA A 2 -29.63 23.84 0.18
C ALA A 2 -28.17 24.07 0.60
N LYS A 3 -27.74 23.45 1.72
CA LYS A 3 -26.34 23.42 2.11
C LYS A 3 -25.58 22.55 1.11
N LEU A 4 -25.05 23.18 0.06
CA LEU A 4 -24.08 22.57 -0.85
C LEU A 4 -22.92 22.05 -0.01
N ASN A 5 -22.89 20.73 0.15
CA ASN A 5 -21.86 19.97 0.82
C ASN A 5 -20.54 20.19 0.07
N ARG A 6 -19.77 21.19 0.48
CA ARG A 6 -18.41 21.49 0.02
C ARG A 6 -17.48 20.34 0.44
N ARG A 7 -17.59 19.19 -0.23
CA ARG A 7 -16.51 18.20 -0.27
C ARG A 7 -15.40 18.78 -1.16
N LYS A 8 -14.67 19.76 -0.61
CA LYS A 8 -13.44 20.28 -1.23
C LYS A 8 -12.53 19.09 -1.52
N GLY A 9 -12.12 18.97 -2.78
CA GLY A 9 -11.42 17.83 -3.34
C GLY A 9 -10.23 17.38 -2.49
N TYR A 10 -10.22 16.09 -2.19
CA TYR A 10 -9.13 15.35 -1.52
C TYR A 10 -7.86 15.21 -2.39
N LEU A 11 -7.65 16.14 -3.33
CA LEU A 11 -6.41 16.26 -4.09
C LEU A 11 -5.45 17.18 -3.32
N ILE A 12 -5.22 16.88 -2.05
CA ILE A 12 -4.08 17.47 -1.36
C ILE A 12 -2.87 16.68 -1.83
N LYS A 13 -2.08 17.29 -2.71
CA LYS A 13 -0.68 16.93 -3.03
C LYS A 13 0.16 16.98 -1.73
N SER A 14 -0.11 16.10 -0.78
CA SER A 14 0.68 16.00 0.43
C SER A 14 2.01 15.33 0.06
N ARG A 15 3.14 15.96 0.41
CA ARG A 15 4.48 15.35 0.26
C ARG A 15 4.54 13.96 0.92
N LEU A 16 3.73 13.73 1.96
CA LEU A 16 3.60 12.44 2.63
C LEU A 16 2.89 11.40 1.75
N GLN A 17 1.81 11.77 1.06
CA GLN A 17 1.13 10.84 0.14
C GLN A 17 2.08 10.34 -0.96
N SER A 18 2.95 11.20 -1.52
CA SER A 18 3.92 10.76 -2.54
C SER A 18 5.06 9.92 -1.93
N ARG A 19 5.44 10.17 -0.67
CA ARG A 19 6.41 9.34 0.05
C ARG A 19 5.85 7.94 0.28
N TYR A 20 4.64 7.83 0.82
CA TYR A 20 3.98 6.53 1.02
C TYR A 20 3.71 5.79 -0.28
N LEU A 21 3.22 6.49 -1.31
CA LEU A 21 2.98 5.88 -2.62
C LEU A 21 4.29 5.34 -3.22
N ARG A 22 5.41 6.08 -3.13
CA ARG A 22 6.72 5.59 -3.59
C ARG A 22 7.21 4.38 -2.81
N VAL A 23 7.07 4.38 -1.48
CA VAL A 23 7.47 3.24 -0.65
C VAL A 23 6.65 2.00 -1.00
N ILE A 24 5.32 2.13 -1.12
CA ILE A 24 4.44 1.02 -1.48
C ILE A 24 4.74 0.53 -2.89
N LEU A 25 4.94 1.43 -3.85
CA LEU A 25 5.26 1.08 -5.23
C LEU A 25 6.60 0.34 -5.32
N LEU A 26 7.64 0.80 -4.60
CA LEU A 26 8.92 0.07 -4.52
C LEU A 26 8.77 -1.28 -3.83
N ALA A 27 8.00 -1.35 -2.74
CA ALA A 27 7.75 -2.60 -2.00
C ALA A 27 6.96 -3.63 -2.81
N ILE A 28 6.19 -3.22 -3.81
CA ILE A 28 5.51 -4.13 -4.74
C ILE A 28 6.43 -4.47 -5.90
N THR A 29 7.04 -3.47 -6.53
CA THR A 29 7.82 -3.66 -7.76
C THR A 29 9.11 -4.44 -7.52
N LEU A 30 9.87 -4.16 -6.46
CA LEU A 30 11.16 -4.81 -6.19
C LEU A 30 11.01 -6.33 -5.98
N PRO A 31 10.12 -6.82 -5.09
CA PRO A 31 9.93 -8.27 -4.92
C PRO A 31 9.35 -8.92 -6.18
N THR A 32 8.50 -8.22 -6.92
CA THR A 32 7.95 -8.74 -8.19
C THR A 32 9.05 -8.96 -9.22
N LEU A 33 9.95 -7.98 -9.40
CA LEU A 33 11.10 -8.09 -10.29
C LEU A 33 12.07 -9.18 -9.84
N LEU A 34 12.35 -9.26 -8.54
CA LEU A 34 13.19 -10.30 -7.94
C LEU A 34 12.60 -11.69 -8.21
N PHE A 35 11.30 -11.86 -7.96
CA PHE A 35 10.60 -13.12 -8.17
C PHE A 35 10.59 -13.53 -9.65
N SER A 36 10.32 -12.58 -10.57
CA SER A 36 10.43 -12.82 -12.02
C SER A 36 11.85 -13.22 -12.43
N PHE A 37 12.87 -12.56 -11.89
CA PHE A 37 14.27 -12.90 -12.14
C PHE A 37 14.63 -14.30 -11.62
N CYS A 38 14.22 -14.64 -10.40
CA CYS A 38 14.41 -15.98 -9.84
C CYS A 38 13.71 -17.06 -10.69
N LEU A 39 12.49 -16.82 -11.14
CA LEU A 39 11.77 -17.75 -12.02
C LEU A 39 12.46 -17.91 -13.38
N TYR A 40 12.92 -16.81 -13.97
CA TYR A 40 13.69 -16.86 -15.21
C TYR A 40 14.96 -17.70 -15.05
N TYR A 41 15.73 -17.47 -13.99
CA TYR A 41 16.93 -18.25 -13.68
C TYR A 41 16.62 -19.72 -13.42
N LEU A 42 15.52 -20.03 -12.72
CA LEU A 42 15.09 -21.40 -12.48
C LEU A 42 14.75 -22.12 -13.80
N ILE A 43 14.01 -21.47 -14.70
CA ILE A 43 13.67 -22.03 -16.02
C ILE A 43 14.95 -22.25 -16.84
N PHE A 44 15.86 -21.27 -16.85
CA PHE A 44 17.14 -21.38 -17.55
C PHE A 44 18.00 -22.51 -17.00
N TYR A 45 18.10 -22.65 -15.68
CA TYR A 45 18.82 -23.74 -15.01
C TYR A 45 18.25 -25.11 -15.37
N LEU A 46 16.92 -25.26 -15.28
CA LEU A 46 16.24 -26.51 -15.66
C LEU A 46 16.45 -26.85 -17.15
N MET A 47 16.47 -25.85 -18.04
CA MET A 47 16.78 -26.05 -19.46
C MET A 47 18.24 -26.44 -19.69
N ALA A 48 19.18 -25.78 -19.00
CA ALA A 48 20.62 -26.06 -19.10
C ALA A 48 20.97 -27.46 -18.57
N GLU A 49 20.32 -27.91 -17.51
CA GLU A 49 20.47 -29.28 -16.98
C GLU A 49 19.90 -30.34 -17.95
N GLN A 50 18.85 -29.99 -18.69
CA GLN A 50 18.20 -30.89 -19.65
C GLN A 50 18.83 -30.90 -21.05
N LEU A 51 19.74 -29.96 -21.36
CA LEU A 51 20.53 -29.93 -22.59
C LEU A 51 21.50 -31.13 -22.75
N GLY A 52 21.58 -32.01 -21.75
CA GLY A 52 22.35 -33.26 -21.79
C GLY A 52 21.55 -34.55 -22.04
N ILE A 53 20.24 -34.50 -22.34
CA ILE A 53 19.37 -35.69 -22.38
C ILE A 53 18.64 -35.85 -23.75
N PRO A 54 18.52 -37.08 -24.29
CA PRO A 54 17.90 -37.39 -25.59
C PRO A 54 16.53 -36.74 -25.88
N GLU A 55 16.28 -36.46 -27.17
CA GLU A 55 15.13 -35.72 -27.73
C GLU A 55 13.74 -36.15 -27.23
N SER A 56 13.59 -37.39 -26.76
CA SER A 56 12.35 -37.95 -26.23
C SER A 56 11.87 -37.27 -24.93
N ILE A 57 12.77 -36.73 -24.12
CA ILE A 57 12.38 -36.04 -22.87
C ILE A 57 11.95 -34.61 -23.18
N ALA A 58 12.63 -33.91 -24.10
CA ALA A 58 12.31 -32.55 -24.51
C ALA A 58 10.85 -32.40 -24.98
N TYR A 59 10.31 -33.40 -25.68
CA TYR A 59 8.91 -33.44 -26.12
C TYR A 59 7.90 -33.31 -24.98
N ASN A 60 8.19 -33.91 -23.83
CA ASN A 60 7.29 -33.89 -22.66
C ASN A 60 7.41 -32.61 -21.83
N ILE A 61 8.53 -31.90 -21.93
CA ILE A 61 8.85 -30.73 -21.10
C ILE A 61 8.35 -29.43 -21.75
N LEU A 62 8.46 -29.31 -23.07
CA LEU A 62 7.98 -28.16 -23.85
C LEU A 62 6.52 -27.74 -23.53
N PRO A 63 5.52 -28.66 -23.48
CA PRO A 63 4.15 -28.29 -23.15
C PRO A 63 3.99 -27.82 -21.70
N VAL A 64 4.78 -28.37 -20.76
CA VAL A 64 4.77 -27.96 -19.36
C VAL A 64 5.33 -26.54 -19.21
N LEU A 65 6.46 -26.25 -19.88
CA LEU A 65 7.06 -24.91 -19.91
C LEU A 65 6.12 -23.87 -20.54
N ARG A 66 5.40 -24.25 -21.61
CA ARG A 66 4.41 -23.36 -22.24
C ARG A 66 3.25 -23.04 -21.30
N LYS A 67 2.75 -24.05 -20.56
CA LYS A 67 1.69 -23.83 -19.56
C LYS A 67 2.19 -22.92 -18.43
N ILE A 68 3.39 -23.15 -17.90
CA ILE A 68 3.99 -22.31 -16.86
C ILE A 68 4.15 -20.87 -17.35
N ASN A 69 4.68 -20.66 -18.56
CA ASN A 69 4.83 -19.33 -19.15
C ASN A 69 3.49 -18.61 -19.32
N ILE A 70 2.44 -19.30 -19.79
CA ILE A 70 1.10 -18.69 -19.93
C ILE A 70 0.53 -18.31 -18.57
N ILE A 71 0.65 -19.19 -17.57
CA ILE A 71 0.18 -18.91 -16.20
C ILE A 71 0.93 -17.72 -15.61
N LEU A 72 2.25 -17.63 -15.80
CA LEU A 72 3.03 -16.49 -15.34
C LEU A 72 2.66 -15.22 -16.09
N LEU A 73 2.62 -15.25 -17.43
CA LEU A 73 2.33 -14.09 -18.27
C LEU A 73 0.94 -13.50 -17.98
N CYS A 74 -0.07 -14.34 -17.70
CA CYS A 74 -1.42 -13.88 -17.38
C CYS A 74 -1.61 -13.62 -15.88
N GLY A 75 -1.01 -14.43 -15.00
CA GLY A 75 -1.20 -14.37 -13.55
C GLY A 75 -0.43 -13.23 -12.89
N MET A 76 0.82 -12.97 -13.29
CA MET A 76 1.65 -11.91 -12.72
C MET A 76 0.99 -10.53 -12.83
N PRO A 77 0.52 -10.09 -14.01
CA PRO A 77 -0.10 -8.78 -14.16
C PRO A 77 -1.32 -8.59 -13.25
N ILE A 78 -2.12 -9.65 -13.07
CA ILE A 78 -3.31 -9.60 -12.19
C ILE A 78 -2.88 -9.39 -10.74
N ILE A 79 -1.87 -10.14 -10.27
CA ILE A 79 -1.35 -10.00 -8.91
C ILE A 79 -0.78 -8.58 -8.69
N VAL A 80 0.05 -8.09 -9.61
CA VAL A 80 0.63 -6.75 -9.54
C VAL A 80 -0.47 -5.67 -9.52
N PHE A 81 -1.48 -5.81 -10.37
CA PHE A 81 -2.61 -4.89 -10.43
C PHE A 81 -3.40 -4.86 -9.10
N LEU A 82 -3.69 -6.02 -8.52
CA LEU A 82 -4.37 -6.12 -7.22
C LEU A 82 -3.54 -5.49 -6.09
N LEU A 83 -2.22 -5.69 -6.11
CA LEU A 83 -1.32 -5.09 -5.12
C LEU A 83 -1.28 -3.56 -5.25
N ILE A 84 -1.25 -3.01 -6.45
CA ILE A 84 -1.32 -1.56 -6.67
C ILE A 84 -2.62 -0.98 -6.14
N LEU A 85 -3.77 -1.62 -6.46
CA LEU A 85 -5.07 -1.19 -5.96
C LEU A 85 -5.12 -1.20 -4.41
N TRP A 86 -4.63 -2.27 -3.80
CA TRP A 86 -4.52 -2.36 -2.34
C TRP A 86 -3.62 -1.27 -1.75
N GLY A 87 -2.47 -1.04 -2.37
CA GLY A 87 -1.53 0.01 -1.99
C GLY A 87 -2.15 1.40 -2.01
N LEU A 88 -2.95 1.72 -3.04
CA LEU A 88 -3.67 2.98 -3.14
C LEU A 88 -4.71 3.13 -2.03
N VAL A 89 -5.48 2.07 -1.72
CA VAL A 89 -6.47 2.10 -0.63
C VAL A 89 -5.80 2.35 0.71
N ILE A 90 -4.68 1.68 1.00
CA ILE A 90 -3.93 1.87 2.25
C ILE A 90 -3.36 3.29 2.33
N SER A 91 -2.74 3.78 1.26
CA SER A 91 -2.19 5.14 1.19
C SER A 91 -3.27 6.20 1.50
N HIS A 92 -4.47 6.05 0.93
CA HIS A 92 -5.59 6.93 1.22
C HIS A 92 -6.10 6.86 2.66
N ARG A 93 -6.07 5.68 3.30
CA ARG A 93 -6.49 5.51 4.70
C ARG A 93 -5.50 6.10 5.71
N ILE A 94 -4.25 6.35 5.32
CA ILE A 94 -3.22 6.91 6.20
C ILE A 94 -3.01 8.42 5.96
N ALA A 95 -2.81 8.84 4.71
CA ALA A 95 -2.47 10.24 4.39
C ALA A 95 -3.59 11.25 4.74
N GLY A 96 -4.86 10.82 4.65
CA GLY A 96 -6.02 11.64 4.97
C GLY A 96 -6.11 12.01 6.46
N PRO A 97 -6.13 11.04 7.39
CA PRO A 97 -6.19 11.34 8.82
C PRO A 97 -4.89 11.98 9.34
N GLU A 98 -3.72 11.70 8.75
CA GLU A 98 -2.45 12.34 9.11
C GLU A 98 -2.50 13.86 8.90
N TYR A 99 -2.91 14.33 7.71
CA TYR A 99 -3.02 15.78 7.44
C TYR A 99 -4.01 16.48 8.39
N ARG A 100 -5.10 15.79 8.74
CA ARG A 100 -6.06 16.32 9.71
C ARG A 100 -5.46 16.36 11.12
N LEU A 101 -4.67 15.35 11.48
CA LEU A 101 -3.98 15.31 12.78
C LEU A 101 -3.05 16.51 12.94
N GLU A 102 -2.23 16.79 11.92
CA GLU A 102 -1.29 17.92 11.91
C GLU A 102 -2.01 19.25 12.16
N LYS A 103 -3.11 19.51 11.45
CA LYS A 103 -3.91 20.74 11.64
C LYS A 103 -4.56 20.86 13.00
N GLU A 104 -5.07 19.75 13.56
CA GLU A 104 -5.68 19.78 14.88
C GLU A 104 -4.61 19.98 15.97
N LEU A 105 -3.43 19.39 15.81
CA LEU A 105 -2.28 19.63 16.69
C LEU A 105 -1.78 21.07 16.64
N GLU A 106 -1.78 21.71 15.47
CA GLU A 106 -1.39 23.12 15.32
C GLU A 106 -2.34 24.05 16.11
N LYS A 107 -3.65 23.81 16.07
CA LYS A 107 -4.62 24.57 16.89
C LYS A 107 -4.45 24.34 18.38
N ILE A 108 -4.17 23.09 18.78
CA ILE A 108 -3.86 22.76 20.18
C ILE A 108 -2.61 23.51 20.63
N ALA A 109 -1.57 23.56 19.79
CA ALA A 109 -0.34 24.31 20.06
C ALA A 109 -0.58 25.83 20.16
N GLN A 110 -1.60 26.36 19.47
CA GLN A 110 -2.05 27.74 19.60
C GLN A 110 -2.89 28.00 20.88
N GLY A 111 -3.12 26.98 21.71
CA GLY A 111 -3.78 27.12 23.01
C GLY A 111 -5.23 26.65 23.07
N ASP A 112 -5.81 26.16 21.97
CA ASP A 112 -7.15 25.59 21.99
C ASP A 112 -7.16 24.15 22.52
N LEU A 113 -7.12 24.03 23.84
CA LEU A 113 -7.14 22.73 24.55
C LEU A 113 -8.54 22.10 24.59
N SER A 114 -9.58 22.82 24.16
CA SER A 114 -10.97 22.33 24.14
C SER A 114 -11.24 21.35 22.99
N LEU A 115 -10.34 21.32 21.99
CA LEU A 115 -10.44 20.44 20.84
C LEU A 115 -10.35 18.97 21.24
N ARG A 116 -11.11 18.12 20.53
CA ARG A 116 -11.02 16.67 20.66
C ARG A 116 -10.90 16.05 19.28
N ILE A 117 -9.79 15.35 19.07
CA ILE A 117 -9.46 14.74 17.79
C ILE A 117 -10.32 13.49 17.61
N LYS A 118 -11.07 13.42 16.52
CA LYS A 118 -11.91 12.25 16.17
C LYS A 118 -11.71 11.86 14.71
N PHE A 119 -11.19 10.66 14.52
CA PHE A 119 -11.06 10.03 13.20
C PHE A 119 -12.26 9.10 12.90
N ARG A 120 -12.40 8.70 11.63
CA ARG A 120 -13.42 7.72 11.23
C ARG A 120 -13.01 6.34 11.73
N LYS A 121 -13.99 5.43 11.89
CA LYS A 121 -13.78 4.05 12.37
C LYS A 121 -12.74 3.24 11.56
N LYS A 122 -12.53 3.60 10.30
CA LYS A 122 -11.60 2.93 9.37
C LYS A 122 -10.24 3.63 9.27
N ASP A 123 -9.96 4.66 10.06
CA ASP A 123 -8.69 5.37 10.01
C ASP A 123 -7.71 4.73 11.01
N GLU A 124 -6.49 4.45 10.56
CA GLU A 124 -5.46 3.75 11.36
C GLU A 124 -4.96 4.57 12.57
N LEU A 125 -5.19 5.89 12.58
CA LEU A 125 -4.69 6.82 13.61
C LEU A 125 -5.62 6.99 14.83
N ALA A 126 -6.69 6.21 14.93
CA ALA A 126 -7.65 6.32 16.02
C ALA A 126 -7.02 6.14 17.42
N GLY A 127 -6.00 5.29 17.55
CA GLY A 127 -5.25 5.11 18.80
C GLY A 127 -4.51 6.36 19.25
N ILE A 128 -3.86 7.05 18.32
CA ILE A 128 -3.12 8.30 18.57
C ILE A 128 -4.08 9.41 18.98
N ALA A 129 -5.23 9.55 18.31
CA ALA A 129 -6.26 10.51 18.70
C ALA A 129 -6.74 10.29 20.14
N ARG A 130 -6.97 9.04 20.56
CA ARG A 130 -7.36 8.73 21.95
C ARG A 130 -6.28 9.15 22.94
N GLY A 131 -5.00 8.89 22.63
CA GLY A 131 -3.87 9.30 23.47
C GLY A 131 -3.81 10.82 23.64
N ILE A 132 -3.92 11.57 22.55
CA ILE A 132 -3.91 13.04 22.58
C ILE A 132 -5.10 13.58 23.38
N ASN A 133 -6.31 13.07 23.14
CA ASN A 133 -7.49 13.51 23.88
C ASN A 133 -7.34 13.27 25.38
N LYS A 134 -6.77 12.14 25.79
CA LYS A 134 -6.51 11.84 27.21
C LYS A 134 -5.52 12.83 27.84
N VAL A 135 -4.52 13.28 27.08
CA VAL A 135 -3.59 14.33 27.54
C VAL A 135 -4.34 15.65 27.71
N LEU A 136 -5.17 16.03 26.74
CA LEU A 136 -5.97 17.25 26.81
C LEU A 136 -6.96 17.23 27.98
N ASP A 137 -7.62 16.10 28.24
CA ASP A 137 -8.52 15.92 29.38
C ASP A 137 -7.79 16.15 30.71
N LYS A 138 -6.58 15.59 30.86
CA LYS A 138 -5.73 15.80 32.04
C LYS A 138 -5.31 17.26 32.22
N ILE A 139 -4.89 17.93 31.14
CA ILE A 139 -4.48 19.35 31.21
C ILE A 139 -5.67 20.24 31.60
N GLN A 140 -6.88 19.90 31.13
CA GLN A 140 -8.09 20.65 31.45
C GLN A 140 -8.72 20.30 32.82
N GLY A 141 -8.09 19.41 33.60
CA GLY A 141 -8.62 18.99 34.90
C GLY A 141 -9.94 18.21 34.82
N LYS A 142 -10.31 17.69 33.64
CA LYS A 142 -11.45 16.80 33.47
C LYS A 142 -10.96 15.37 33.74
N SER A 143 -11.04 14.94 35.00
CA SER A 143 -10.81 13.55 35.41
C SER A 143 -12.11 12.78 35.54
#